data_AF-A0A1V4VE48-F1
#
_entry.id   AF-A0A1V4VE48-F1
#
_cell.length_a   1.000
_cell.length_b   1.000
_cell.length_c   1.000
_cell.angle_alpha   90.00
_cell.angle_beta   90.00
_cell.angle_gamma   90.00
#
_symmetry.space_group_name_H-M   'P 1'
#
loop_
_entity.id
_entity.type
_entity.pdbx_description
1 polymer ?
#
loop_
_entity_poly.entity_id
_entity_poly.type
_entity_poly.pdbx_seq_one_letter_code
_entity_poly.pdbx_strand_id
1 'polypeptide(L)' 'MLSGVLTTLSIIIAAAIYVPSIKSWSGSKLWFAIFGARQYGNEAVQSLFLGVPFTIGLGLTIIGLIILTKEYFTK' A
#
# COMPACT_ATOMS: atom_id res chain seq x y z
N MET A 1 -7.40 5.63 -13.57
CA MET A 1 -7.66 4.23 -13.14
C MET A 1 -6.38 3.41 -13.16
N LEU A 2 -5.75 3.24 -14.33
CA LEU A 2 -4.51 2.46 -14.47
C LEU A 2 -3.38 2.96 -13.55
N SER A 3 -3.19 4.27 -13.41
CA SER A 3 -2.17 4.85 -12.53
C SER A 3 -2.36 4.48 -11.06
N GLY A 4 -3.59 4.53 -10.53
CA GLY A 4 -3.88 4.12 -9.14
C GLY A 4 -3.61 2.64 -8.89
N VAL A 5 -3.97 1.80 -9.86
CA VAL A 5 -3.72 0.35 -9.83
C VAL A 5 -2.22 0.06 -9.88
N LEU A 6 -1.49 0.71 -10.78
CA LEU A 6 -0.04 0.54 -10.90
C LEU A 6 0.69 1.00 -9.63
N THR A 7 0.28 2.13 -9.03
CA THR A 7 0.86 2.61 -7.77
C THR A 7 0.61 1.64 -6.62
N THR A 8 -0.62 1.16 -6.44
CA THR A 8 -0.94 0.21 -5.37
C THR A 8 -0.22 -1.12 -5.54
N LEU A 9 -0.20 -1.68 -6.75
CA LEU A 9 0.52 -2.92 -7.06
C LEU A 9 2.03 -2.77 -6.84
N SER A 10 2.62 -1.66 -7.30
CA SER A 10 4.05 -1.41 -7.13
C SER A 10 4.44 -1.35 -5.65
N ILE A 11 3.59 -0.73 -4.81
CA ILE A 11 3.82 -0.66 -3.36
C ILE A 11 3.68 -2.04 -2.70
N ILE A 12 2.70 -2.85 -3.11
CA ILE A 12 2.53 -4.22 -2.59
C ILE A 12 3.76 -5.07 -2.95
N ILE A 13 4.24 -4.99 -4.20
CA ILE A 13 5.42 -5.72 -4.66
C ILE A 13 6.66 -5.26 -3.88
N ALA A 14 6.88 -3.95 -3.76
CA ALA A 14 8.00 -3.39 -3.00
C ALA A 14 7.97 -3.85 -1.53
N ALA A 15 6.79 -3.84 -0.90
CA ALA A 15 6.61 -4.34 0.45
C ALA A 15 6.91 -5.84 0.56
N ALA A 16 6.42 -6.66 -0.36
CA ALA A 16 6.67 -8.11 -0.37
C ALA A 16 8.16 -8.45 -0.51
N ILE A 17 8.89 -7.71 -1.34
CA ILE A 17 10.35 -7.87 -1.50
C ILE A 17 11.10 -7.46 -0.22
N TYR A 18 10.59 -6.44 0.50
CA TYR A 18 11.23 -5.92 1.70
C TYR A 18 10.91 -6.72 2.96
N VAL A 19 9.77 -7.41 3.02
CA VAL A 19 9.31 -8.23 4.17
C VAL A 19 10.40 -9.15 4.75
N PRO A 20 11.22 -9.88 3.97
CA PRO A 20 12.28 -10.75 4.52
C PRO A 20 13.34 -10.00 5.34
N SER A 21 13.58 -8.71 5.06
CA SER A 21 14.57 -7.89 5.77
C SER A 21 14.10 -7.40 7.14
N ILE A 22 12.79 -7.48 7.41
CA ILE A 22 12.19 -7.07 8.69
C ILE A 22 12.41 -8.15 9.74
N LYS A 23 13.12 -7.79 10.81
CA LYS A 23 13.49 -8.62 11.97
C LYS A 23 12.55 -8.43 13.17
N SER A 24 11.90 -7.29 13.29
CA SER A 24 10.92 -7.00 14.35
C SER A 24 9.68 -6.37 13.73
N TRP A 25 8.50 -6.91 14.05
CA TRP A 25 7.22 -6.38 13.57
C TRP A 25 6.13 -6.66 14.60
N SER A 26 5.05 -5.89 14.51
CA SER A 26 3.81 -6.14 15.24
C SER A 26 2.66 -6.30 14.24
N GLY A 27 1.86 -7.35 14.39
CA GLY A 27 0.74 -7.66 13.51
C GLY A 27 1.16 -8.33 12.19
N SER A 28 0.49 -7.99 11.08
CA SER A 28 0.80 -8.57 9.78
C SER A 28 2.05 -7.93 9.17
N LYS A 29 3.02 -8.77 8.83
CA LYS A 29 4.34 -8.34 8.37
C LYS A 29 4.30 -7.49 7.09
N LEU A 30 3.40 -7.81 6.15
CA LEU A 30 3.24 -7.04 4.90
C LEU A 30 2.62 -5.67 5.17
N TRP A 31 1.56 -5.62 5.99
CA TRP A 31 0.93 -4.36 6.35
C TRP A 31 1.83 -3.48 7.22
N PHE A 32 2.67 -4.09 8.07
CA PHE A 32 3.72 -3.40 8.81
C PHE A 32 4.79 -2.83 7.86
N ALA A 33 5.16 -3.52 6.79
CA ALA A 33 6.09 -2.99 5.79
C ALA A 33 5.55 -1.73 5.10
N ILE A 34 4.23 -1.64 4.88
CA ILE A 34 3.57 -0.50 4.20
C ILE A 34 3.24 0.64 5.17
N PHE A 35 2.63 0.32 6.31
CA PHE A 35 2.03 1.26 7.26
C PHE A 35 2.73 1.34 8.62
N GLY A 36 3.78 0.54 8.84
CA GLY A 36 4.49 0.49 10.11
C GLY A 36 4.95 1.88 10.55
N ALA A 37 4.70 2.19 11.82
CA ALA A 37 5.13 3.45 12.41
C ALA A 37 6.64 3.42 12.75
N ARG A 38 7.21 4.60 13.03
CA ARG A 38 8.55 4.71 13.62
C ARG A 38 8.56 3.93 14.94
N GLN A 39 9.44 2.95 15.07
CA GLN A 39 9.83 2.44 16.38
C GLN A 39 10.41 3.63 17.16
N TYR A 40 9.74 4.07 18.21
CA TYR A 40 10.26 5.09 19.12
C TYR A 40 11.41 4.46 19.92
N GLY A 41 12.67 4.73 19.54
CA GLY A 41 13.86 4.19 20.20
C GLY A 41 15.10 4.20 19.28
N ASN A 42 16.22 3.63 19.76
CA ASN A 42 17.47 3.45 19.01
C ASN A 42 17.38 2.32 17.94
N GLU A 43 16.18 1.90 17.58
CA GLU A 43 15.93 0.81 16.65
C GLU A 43 15.75 1.37 15.23
N ALA A 44 16.57 0.93 14.29
CA ALA A 44 16.48 1.32 12.89
C ALA A 44 15.09 0.98 12.35
N VAL A 45 14.44 1.95 11.71
CA VAL A 45 13.06 1.76 11.26
C VAL A 45 12.98 0.71 10.16
N GLN A 46 12.14 -0.31 10.36
CA GLN A 46 11.98 -1.46 9.46
C GLN A 46 10.68 -1.40 8.65
N SER A 47 10.19 -0.20 8.32
CA SER A 47 8.99 0.01 7.47
C SER A 47 9.32 0.96 6.32
N LEU A 48 8.69 0.77 5.16
CA LEU A 48 8.87 1.65 3.99
C LEU A 48 8.07 2.95 4.10
N PHE A 49 7.14 3.07 5.06
CA PHE A 49 6.27 4.25 5.22
C PHE A 49 5.49 4.66 3.96
N LEU A 50 5.17 3.69 3.10
CA LEU A 50 4.42 3.93 1.86
C LEU A 50 2.91 3.97 2.07
N GLY A 51 2.43 4.04 3.32
CA GLY A 51 1.00 4.07 3.64
C GLY A 51 0.24 5.23 3.00
N VAL A 52 0.82 6.43 2.98
CA VAL A 52 0.21 7.62 2.35
C VAL A 52 0.05 7.43 0.83
N PRO A 53 1.11 7.15 0.05
CA PRO A 53 0.96 6.93 -1.39
C PRO A 53 0.10 5.70 -1.71
N PHE A 54 0.10 4.66 -0.85
CA PHE A 54 -0.78 3.50 -1.00
C PHE A 54 -2.26 3.90 -0.88
N THR A 55 -2.61 4.68 0.13
CA THR A 55 -3.99 5.12 0.37
C THR A 55 -4.51 5.99 -0.76
N ILE A 56 -3.68 6.90 -1.29
CA ILE A 56 -4.03 7.74 -2.45
C ILE A 56 -4.25 6.87 -3.69
N GLY A 57 -3.34 5.94 -3.99
CA GLY A 57 -3.48 5.03 -5.12
C GLY A 57 -4.73 4.16 -5.03
N LEU A 58 -5.06 3.69 -3.82
CA LEU A 58 -6.26 2.89 -3.57
C LEU A 58 -7.53 3.72 -3.79
N GLY A 59 -7.57 4.97 -3.29
CA GLY A 59 -8.69 5.88 -3.51
C GLY A 59 -8.94 6.16 -5.00
N LEU A 60 -7.89 6.44 -5.77
CA LEU A 60 -7.99 6.64 -7.22
C LEU A 60 -8.49 5.38 -7.96
N THR A 61 -8.12 4.19 -7.47
CA THR A 61 -8.58 2.92 -8.03
C THR A 61 -10.08 2.72 -7.77
N ILE A 62 -10.54 2.98 -6.55
CA ILE A 62 -11.95 2.86 -6.15
C ILE A 62 -12.82 3.84 -6.93
N ILE A 63 -12.44 5.12 -7.00
CA ILE A 63 -13.18 6.14 -7.77
C ILE A 63 -13.28 5.71 -9.24
N GLY A 64 -12.18 5.22 -9.79
CA GLY A 64 -12.17 4.62 -11.11
C GLY A 64 -13.20 3.52 -11.28
N LEU A 65 -13.15 2.50 -10.41
CA LEU A 65 -14.05 1.35 -10.50
C LEU A 65 -15.52 1.75 -10.39
N ILE A 66 -15.84 2.77 -9.59
CA ILE A 66 -17.20 3.31 -9.52
C ILE A 66 -17.65 3.87 -10.87
N ILE A 67 -16.80 4.67 -11.52
CA ILE A 67 -17.09 5.24 -12.85
C ILE A 67 -17.27 4.13 -13.87
N LEU A 68 -16.35 3.17 -13.92
CA LEU A 68 -16.42 2.03 -14.85
C LEU A 68 -17.68 1.19 -14.64
N THR A 69 -18.05 0.92 -13.39
CA THR A 69 -19.26 0.18 -13.03
C THR A 69 -20.51 0.94 -13.50
N LYS A 70 -20.57 2.25 -13.24
CA LYS A 70 -21.66 3.10 -13.71
C LYS A 70 -21.78 3.08 -15.23
N GLU A 71 -20.67 3.24 -15.95
CA GLU A 71 -20.66 3.20 -17.41
C GLU A 71 -21.08 1.84 -17.97
N TYR A 72 -20.65 0.75 -17.32
CA TYR A 72 -21.00 -0.61 -17.72
C TYR A 72 -22.51 -0.89 -17.62
N PHE A 73 -23.16 -0.43 -16.56
CA PHE A 73 -24.60 -0.64 -16.32
C PHE A 73 -25.51 0.46 -16.86
N THR A 74 -24.95 1.59 -17.33
CA THR A 74 -25.71 2.68 -17.98
C THR A 74 -25.70 2.55 -19.50
N LYS A 75 -25.12 1.46 -20.03
CA LYS A 75 -25.41 0.96 -21.38
C LYS A 75 -26.70 0.14 -21.36
#